data_AF-A0A1E3VZ43-F1
#
_entry.id   AF-A0A1E3VZ43-F1
#
_cell.length_a   1.000
_cell.length_b   1.000
_cell.length_c   1.000
_cell.angle_alpha   90.00
_cell.angle_beta   90.00
_cell.angle_gamma   90.00
#
_symmetry.space_group_name_H-M   'P 1'
#
loop_
_entity.id
_entity.type
_entity.pdbx_description
1 polymer ?
#
loop_
_entity_poly.entity_id
_entity_poly.type
_entity_poly.pdbx_seq_one_letter_code
_entity_poly.pdbx_strand_id
1 'polypeptide(L)'
;MTKEAVSATQTAITAIHYGTGPLTIDADGDVSGETGISANNNGAGALSIDTSGKVTGTTQNGISATNSGTDLTVSAGDTVRAAKTAISATNDGTGKLTVNTAGDVTGGTGAGIAASNKSTGSTDLSITTAAGTTVSGTTGISASNAGTGILSLGIDGDAEGTKTYGVSATNSGETTTITSGSASTIRGATTGVRALHAGTGSLTLHLDGDVQGLNGQGIYARTDGTEALNLTTGGNVTGTQDGIYAYHRNGGSIDVTVGTDSVVTSSGTNRGDYAIQTTGGSTTLTVAGTLNPGAGGAVAFDSSSSNAFNDRLVLYSTAVINGTVLAGPGTDTLPSAATATARSTLTRSTRATRRGNTRASKTSRSIAVSGAFQARRRIPLPSMAACSRGPAPSPILS
;
A
#
# COMPACT_ATOMS: atom_id res chain seq x y z
N MET A 1 -14.54 37.57 -8.20
CA MET A 1 -14.55 37.35 -9.66
C MET A 1 -15.30 36.06 -9.91
N THR A 2 -16.24 36.03 -10.85
CA THR A 2 -16.96 34.80 -11.24
C THR A 2 -16.01 33.94 -12.06
N LYS A 3 -15.82 32.69 -11.64
CA LYS A 3 -15.04 31.70 -12.39
C LYS A 3 -15.87 31.28 -13.62
N GLU A 4 -15.39 31.58 -14.82
CA GLU A 4 -16.12 31.27 -16.06
C GLU A 4 -15.88 29.81 -16.47
N ALA A 5 -16.97 29.11 -16.80
CA ALA A 5 -16.91 27.72 -17.25
C ALA A 5 -16.58 27.62 -18.75
N VAL A 6 -15.82 26.60 -19.14
CA VAL A 6 -15.48 26.28 -20.53
C VAL A 6 -16.17 24.98 -20.92
N SER A 7 -17.06 25.02 -21.91
CA SER A 7 -17.75 23.84 -22.42
C SER A 7 -17.61 23.72 -23.94
N ALA A 8 -17.28 22.53 -24.44
CA ALA A 8 -17.17 22.23 -25.86
C ALA A 8 -17.77 20.85 -26.21
N THR A 9 -18.11 20.64 -27.48
CA THR A 9 -18.58 19.34 -27.99
C THR A 9 -17.46 18.38 -28.35
N GLN A 10 -16.21 18.85 -28.44
CA GLN A 10 -14.99 18.04 -28.59
C GLN A 10 -14.10 18.29 -27.37
N THR A 11 -12.79 18.54 -27.55
CA THR A 11 -11.92 18.95 -26.45
C THR A 11 -12.24 20.36 -25.97
N ALA A 12 -12.41 20.56 -24.65
CA ALA A 12 -12.72 21.88 -24.11
C ALA A 12 -11.52 22.83 -24.07
N ILE A 13 -10.36 22.36 -23.59
CA ILE A 13 -9.10 23.10 -23.65
C ILE A 13 -8.06 22.26 -24.40
N THR A 14 -7.54 22.78 -25.51
CA THR A 14 -6.40 22.18 -26.23
C THR A 14 -5.23 23.13 -26.25
N ALA A 15 -4.05 22.66 -25.82
CA ALA A 15 -2.83 23.43 -25.92
C ALA A 15 -1.68 22.59 -26.49
N ILE A 16 -0.97 23.13 -27.49
CA ILE A 16 0.17 22.50 -28.13
C ILE A 16 1.34 23.49 -28.11
N HIS A 17 2.48 23.08 -27.58
CA HIS A 17 3.68 23.92 -27.50
C HIS A 17 4.89 23.25 -28.16
N TYR A 18 5.71 24.04 -28.86
CA TYR A 18 6.94 23.61 -29.53
C TYR A 18 8.16 24.48 -29.17
N GLY A 19 7.97 25.49 -28.29
CA GLY A 19 9.01 26.46 -27.93
C GLY A 19 9.91 25.99 -26.79
N THR A 20 10.78 26.89 -26.33
CA THR A 20 11.68 26.63 -25.19
C THR A 20 11.09 27.06 -23.85
N GLY A 21 10.01 27.85 -23.88
CA GLY A 21 9.31 28.31 -22.68
C GLY A 21 8.35 27.26 -22.11
N PRO A 22 7.76 27.53 -20.93
CA PRO A 22 6.78 26.63 -20.35
C PRO A 22 5.43 26.69 -21.08
N LEU A 23 4.73 25.55 -21.13
CA LEU A 23 3.30 25.49 -21.43
C LEU A 23 2.53 25.47 -20.10
N THR A 24 1.68 26.46 -19.86
CA THR A 24 0.86 26.53 -18.64
C THR A 24 -0.62 26.64 -19.01
N ILE A 25 -1.44 25.84 -18.32
CA ILE A 25 -2.90 25.92 -18.34
C ILE A 25 -3.34 26.18 -16.90
N ASP A 26 -4.10 27.25 -16.70
CA ASP A 26 -4.74 27.60 -15.44
C ASP A 26 -6.25 27.72 -15.71
N ALA A 27 -7.02 26.79 -15.16
CA ALA A 27 -8.47 26.70 -15.38
C ALA A 27 -9.22 26.78 -14.04
N ASP A 28 -9.69 27.98 -13.73
CA ASP A 28 -10.37 28.26 -12.47
C ASP A 28 -11.84 27.80 -12.42
N GLY A 29 -12.52 27.81 -13.56
CA GLY A 29 -13.91 27.40 -13.70
C GLY A 29 -14.06 25.96 -14.19
N ASP A 30 -15.30 25.48 -14.26
CA ASP A 30 -15.59 24.13 -14.73
C ASP A 30 -15.22 23.96 -16.20
N VAL A 31 -14.57 22.85 -16.54
CA VAL A 31 -14.15 22.48 -17.90
C VAL A 31 -14.86 21.20 -18.33
N SER A 32 -15.56 21.22 -19.47
CA SER A 32 -16.32 20.06 -19.97
C SER A 32 -16.22 19.89 -21.48
N GLY A 33 -15.76 18.72 -21.92
CA GLY A 33 -15.71 18.33 -23.33
C GLY A 33 -15.64 16.81 -23.48
N GLU A 34 -15.58 16.28 -24.71
CA GLU A 34 -15.23 14.88 -24.96
C GLU A 34 -13.93 14.51 -24.24
N THR A 35 -12.92 15.36 -24.42
CA THR A 35 -11.76 15.48 -23.52
C THR A 35 -11.90 16.80 -22.77
N GLY A 36 -11.70 16.81 -21.45
CA GLY A 36 -11.73 18.06 -20.69
C GLY A 36 -10.55 18.95 -21.10
N ILE A 37 -9.33 18.50 -20.78
CA ILE A 37 -8.09 19.21 -21.09
C ILE A 37 -7.14 18.28 -21.85
N SER A 38 -6.61 18.76 -22.98
CA SER A 38 -5.55 18.10 -23.74
C SER A 38 -4.36 19.05 -23.89
N ALA A 39 -3.24 18.71 -23.25
CA ALA A 39 -2.02 19.51 -23.29
C ALA A 39 -0.86 18.67 -23.83
N ASN A 40 -0.21 19.18 -24.88
CA ASN A 40 0.95 18.53 -25.48
C ASN A 40 2.11 19.53 -25.61
N ASN A 41 3.13 19.36 -24.79
CA ASN A 41 4.36 20.11 -24.89
C ASN A 41 5.43 19.29 -25.61
N ASN A 42 5.62 19.56 -26.90
CA ASN A 42 6.71 19.03 -27.73
C ASN A 42 7.97 19.90 -27.68
N GLY A 43 7.95 20.97 -26.87
CA GLY A 43 9.05 21.90 -26.66
C GLY A 43 10.00 21.48 -25.55
N ALA A 44 10.96 22.35 -25.22
CA ALA A 44 11.99 22.07 -24.20
C ALA A 44 11.58 22.50 -22.77
N GLY A 45 10.53 23.32 -22.62
CA GLY A 45 10.11 23.84 -21.32
C GLY A 45 9.30 22.83 -20.49
N ALA A 46 8.81 23.28 -19.33
CA ALA A 46 7.92 22.49 -18.49
C ALA A 46 6.45 22.57 -18.98
N LEU A 47 5.63 21.60 -18.58
CA LEU A 47 4.18 21.62 -18.72
C LEU A 47 3.52 21.68 -17.33
N SER A 48 2.70 22.69 -17.09
CA SER A 48 1.87 22.81 -15.88
C SER A 48 0.40 22.91 -16.23
N ILE A 49 -0.43 22.11 -15.56
CA ILE A 49 -1.89 22.22 -15.60
C ILE A 49 -2.36 22.41 -14.16
N ASP A 50 -3.01 23.53 -13.89
CA ASP A 50 -3.69 23.80 -12.63
C ASP A 50 -5.18 23.98 -12.90
N THR A 51 -6.01 23.28 -12.14
CA THR A 51 -7.46 23.31 -12.29
C THR A 51 -8.09 23.44 -10.92
N SER A 52 -8.89 24.48 -10.71
CA SER A 52 -9.59 24.70 -9.44
C SER A 52 -11.10 24.55 -9.55
N GLY A 53 -11.61 24.35 -10.77
CA GLY A 53 -12.98 23.91 -11.05
C GLY A 53 -13.03 22.45 -11.50
N LYS A 54 -14.25 21.92 -11.67
CA LYS A 54 -14.47 20.54 -12.07
C LYS A 54 -14.00 20.30 -13.51
N VAL A 55 -13.33 19.18 -13.78
CA VAL A 55 -12.97 18.76 -15.15
C VAL A 55 -13.75 17.52 -15.55
N THR A 56 -14.42 17.58 -16.71
CA THR A 56 -15.23 16.48 -17.25
C THR A 56 -14.79 16.10 -18.67
N GLY A 57 -14.38 14.85 -18.85
CA GLY A 57 -14.20 14.19 -20.15
C GLY A 57 -15.36 13.25 -20.47
N THR A 58 -16.33 13.68 -21.27
CA THR A 58 -17.60 12.97 -21.43
C THR A 58 -17.49 11.63 -22.17
N THR A 59 -16.53 11.51 -23.08
CA THR A 59 -16.29 10.29 -23.88
C THR A 59 -14.84 9.81 -23.87
N GLN A 60 -13.90 10.70 -23.50
CA GLN A 60 -12.46 10.44 -23.47
C GLN A 60 -11.89 10.69 -22.06
N ASN A 61 -10.70 11.29 -21.98
CA ASN A 61 -10.00 11.56 -20.72
C ASN A 61 -10.47 12.88 -20.10
N GLY A 62 -10.34 13.02 -18.79
CA GLY A 62 -10.61 14.28 -18.09
C GLY A 62 -9.48 15.27 -18.38
N ILE A 63 -8.27 14.91 -17.94
CA ILE A 63 -7.02 15.62 -18.20
C ILE A 63 -6.08 14.67 -18.93
N SER A 64 -5.57 15.07 -20.08
CA SER A 64 -4.55 14.36 -20.85
C SER A 64 -3.36 15.28 -21.07
N ALA A 65 -2.22 14.95 -20.47
CA ALA A 65 -1.01 15.76 -20.50
C ALA A 65 0.19 14.94 -20.98
N THR A 66 0.87 15.43 -22.02
CA THR A 66 2.13 14.85 -22.53
C THR A 66 3.20 15.92 -22.57
N ASN A 67 4.36 15.64 -21.97
CA ASN A 67 5.48 16.56 -21.91
C ASN A 67 6.77 15.91 -22.43
N SER A 68 7.40 16.51 -23.43
CA SER A 68 8.72 16.11 -23.94
C SER A 68 9.87 17.00 -23.43
N GLY A 69 9.56 18.05 -22.67
CA GLY A 69 10.54 19.01 -22.15
C GLY A 69 11.13 18.61 -20.80
N THR A 70 10.93 19.43 -19.77
CA THR A 70 11.45 19.16 -18.42
C THR A 70 10.39 18.53 -17.51
N ASP A 71 9.77 19.32 -16.65
CA ASP A 71 8.83 18.88 -15.63
C ASP A 71 7.40 18.84 -16.17
N LEU A 72 6.60 17.89 -15.70
CA LEU A 72 5.16 17.84 -15.90
C LEU A 72 4.46 17.91 -14.53
N THR A 73 3.63 18.93 -14.33
CA THR A 73 2.79 19.06 -13.13
C THR A 73 1.32 19.10 -13.51
N VAL A 74 0.49 18.30 -12.82
CA VAL A 74 -0.97 18.36 -12.89
C VAL A 74 -1.51 18.54 -11.48
N SER A 75 -2.18 19.65 -11.23
CA SER A 75 -2.90 19.95 -10.00
C SER A 75 -4.40 20.01 -10.28
N ALA A 76 -5.15 19.12 -9.63
CA ALA A 76 -6.61 19.10 -9.69
C ALA A 76 -7.20 19.41 -8.31
N GLY A 77 -7.62 20.66 -8.14
CA GLY A 77 -8.21 21.20 -6.91
C GLY A 77 -9.64 20.76 -6.65
N ASP A 78 -10.35 20.27 -7.66
CA ASP A 78 -11.73 19.77 -7.57
C ASP A 78 -11.85 18.44 -8.34
N THR A 79 -13.09 18.01 -8.58
CA THR A 79 -13.47 16.72 -9.12
C THR A 79 -13.02 16.60 -10.58
N VAL A 80 -12.39 15.47 -10.92
CA VAL A 80 -12.09 15.09 -12.31
C VAL A 80 -12.84 13.80 -12.67
N ARG A 81 -13.74 13.86 -13.66
CA ARG A 81 -14.46 12.69 -14.15
C ARG A 81 -14.23 12.46 -15.62
N ALA A 82 -14.10 11.20 -16.02
CA ALA A 82 -13.86 10.84 -17.41
C ALA A 82 -14.48 9.49 -17.78
N ALA A 83 -14.92 9.35 -19.03
CA ALA A 83 -15.35 8.06 -19.56
C ALA A 83 -14.17 7.06 -19.70
N LYS A 84 -12.95 7.55 -19.95
CA LYS A 84 -11.72 6.73 -20.00
C LYS A 84 -10.88 6.91 -18.74
N THR A 85 -9.71 7.54 -18.84
CA THR A 85 -8.84 7.83 -17.69
C THR A 85 -9.14 9.24 -17.20
N ALA A 86 -9.32 9.44 -15.90
CA ALA A 86 -9.60 10.79 -15.39
C ALA A 86 -8.38 11.70 -15.52
N ILE A 87 -7.21 11.27 -15.04
CA ILE A 87 -5.95 11.99 -15.23
C ILE A 87 -4.93 11.07 -15.90
N SER A 88 -4.54 11.40 -17.12
CA SER A 88 -3.49 10.73 -17.88
C SER A 88 -2.31 11.67 -18.08
N ALA A 89 -1.22 11.48 -17.33
CA ALA A 89 -0.04 12.33 -17.38
C ALA A 89 1.20 11.51 -17.81
N THR A 90 1.85 11.92 -18.90
CA THR A 90 3.04 11.27 -19.44
C THR A 90 4.17 12.27 -19.59
N ASN A 91 5.30 12.00 -18.93
CA ASN A 91 6.54 12.75 -19.13
C ASN A 91 7.52 11.89 -19.91
N ASP A 92 7.75 12.29 -21.17
CA ASP A 92 8.78 11.79 -22.07
C ASP A 92 10.04 12.67 -22.01
N GLY A 93 10.03 13.71 -21.17
CA GLY A 93 11.11 14.65 -20.95
C GLY A 93 12.20 14.19 -19.97
N THR A 94 12.98 15.16 -19.47
CA THR A 94 14.10 14.90 -18.53
C THR A 94 13.81 15.28 -17.08
N GLY A 95 12.66 15.89 -16.81
CA GLY A 95 12.31 16.36 -15.48
C GLY A 95 11.46 15.37 -14.68
N LYS A 96 10.82 15.89 -13.64
CA LYS A 96 9.90 15.14 -12.78
C LYS A 96 8.46 15.18 -13.27
N LEU A 97 7.67 14.20 -12.87
CA LEU A 97 6.22 14.16 -13.03
C LEU A 97 5.55 14.29 -11.66
N THR A 98 4.67 15.27 -11.48
CA THR A 98 3.89 15.46 -10.25
C THR A 98 2.39 15.51 -10.56
N VAL A 99 1.60 14.73 -9.84
CA VAL A 99 0.13 14.78 -9.89
C VAL A 99 -0.42 14.99 -8.48
N ASN A 100 -1.14 16.09 -8.26
CA ASN A 100 -1.78 16.41 -6.99
C ASN A 100 -3.29 16.50 -7.19
N THR A 101 -4.05 15.89 -6.30
CA THR A 101 -5.53 15.89 -6.37
C THR A 101 -6.12 16.21 -5.01
N ALA A 102 -7.05 17.16 -4.99
CA ALA A 102 -7.77 17.60 -3.78
C ALA A 102 -9.27 17.27 -3.83
N GLY A 103 -9.79 16.87 -4.99
CA GLY A 103 -11.16 16.37 -5.15
C GLY A 103 -11.20 14.93 -5.68
N ASP A 104 -12.40 14.40 -5.85
CA ASP A 104 -12.62 13.04 -6.36
C ASP A 104 -12.13 12.89 -7.80
N VAL A 105 -11.53 11.74 -8.11
CA VAL A 105 -11.02 11.43 -9.45
C VAL A 105 -11.62 10.12 -9.92
N THR A 106 -12.43 10.15 -10.98
CA THR A 106 -13.18 8.97 -11.46
C THR A 106 -12.92 8.72 -12.94
N GLY A 107 -12.15 7.67 -13.24
CA GLY A 107 -12.03 7.11 -14.58
C GLY A 107 -13.08 6.01 -14.81
N GLY A 108 -13.68 5.98 -16.00
CA GLY A 108 -14.66 4.95 -16.38
C GLY A 108 -13.99 3.65 -16.82
N THR A 109 -13.54 3.59 -18.08
CA THR A 109 -12.88 2.40 -18.64
C THR A 109 -11.35 2.40 -18.45
N GLY A 110 -10.78 3.51 -17.99
CA GLY A 110 -9.35 3.69 -17.73
C GLY A 110 -9.02 3.68 -16.24
N ALA A 111 -7.88 4.25 -15.86
CA ALA A 111 -7.54 4.44 -14.45
C ALA A 111 -8.17 5.72 -13.88
N GLY A 112 -8.24 5.84 -12.56
CA GLY A 112 -8.49 7.15 -11.94
C GLY A 112 -7.33 8.09 -12.28
N ILE A 113 -6.12 7.69 -11.87
CA ILE A 113 -4.87 8.38 -12.22
C ILE A 113 -3.93 7.39 -12.92
N ALA A 114 -3.44 7.78 -14.09
CA ALA A 114 -2.34 7.12 -14.79
C ALA A 114 -1.20 8.12 -15.00
N ALA A 115 -0.10 7.95 -14.27
CA ALA A 115 1.09 8.78 -14.36
C ALA A 115 2.28 7.95 -14.84
N SER A 116 3.01 8.42 -15.84
CA SER A 116 4.16 7.71 -16.39
C SER A 116 5.32 8.63 -16.73
N ASN A 117 6.44 8.41 -16.09
CA ASN A 117 7.76 8.84 -16.55
C ASN A 117 8.26 7.75 -17.51
N LYS A 118 8.22 8.02 -18.82
CA LYS A 118 8.57 7.02 -19.85
C LYS A 118 10.01 7.12 -20.32
N SER A 119 10.57 8.33 -20.29
CA SER A 119 11.97 8.57 -20.65
C SER A 119 12.90 8.07 -19.55
N THR A 120 13.96 7.38 -19.91
CA THR A 120 15.04 7.02 -18.97
C THR A 120 15.83 8.24 -18.48
N GLY A 121 15.67 9.40 -19.13
CA GLY A 121 16.22 10.67 -18.69
C GLY A 121 15.34 11.44 -17.71
N SER A 122 14.10 11.00 -17.47
CA SER A 122 13.23 11.60 -16.45
C SER A 122 13.70 11.23 -15.04
N THR A 123 13.30 12.02 -14.04
CA THR A 123 13.74 11.83 -12.65
C THR A 123 12.63 11.24 -11.79
N ASP A 124 11.93 12.07 -11.02
CA ASP A 124 11.00 11.63 -9.98
C ASP A 124 9.57 11.54 -10.53
N LEU A 125 8.77 10.65 -9.94
CA LEU A 125 7.34 10.60 -10.12
C LEU A 125 6.66 10.68 -8.76
N SER A 126 5.83 11.71 -8.56
CA SER A 126 5.04 11.88 -7.35
C SER A 126 3.54 11.93 -7.65
N ILE A 127 2.74 11.22 -6.85
CA ILE A 127 1.27 11.37 -6.83
C ILE A 127 0.83 11.59 -5.39
N THR A 128 0.04 12.63 -5.15
CA THR A 128 -0.60 12.89 -3.85
C THR A 128 -2.10 13.06 -4.00
N THR A 129 -2.86 12.35 -3.16
CA THR A 129 -4.33 12.46 -3.08
C THR A 129 -4.74 12.92 -1.69
N ALA A 130 -5.56 13.97 -1.60
CA ALA A 130 -5.98 14.52 -0.32
C ALA A 130 -6.92 13.59 0.46
N ALA A 131 -6.93 13.74 1.78
CA ALA A 131 -7.86 13.04 2.67
C ALA A 131 -9.33 13.33 2.31
N GLY A 132 -10.19 12.33 2.47
CA GLY A 132 -11.62 12.45 2.18
C GLY A 132 -11.98 12.46 0.70
N THR A 133 -11.01 12.26 -0.21
CA THR A 133 -11.25 12.08 -1.64
C THR A 133 -11.33 10.60 -2.01
N THR A 134 -11.89 10.28 -3.17
CA THR A 134 -11.80 8.95 -3.78
C THR A 134 -11.21 9.02 -5.18
N VAL A 135 -10.15 8.26 -5.42
CA VAL A 135 -9.62 7.98 -6.76
C VAL A 135 -10.07 6.60 -7.22
N SER A 136 -10.90 6.53 -8.26
CA SER A 136 -11.45 5.28 -8.77
C SER A 136 -11.28 5.10 -10.27
N GLY A 137 -11.11 3.85 -10.69
CA GLY A 137 -11.03 3.44 -12.09
C GLY A 137 -10.88 1.92 -12.22
N THR A 138 -10.48 1.42 -13.38
CA THR A 138 -10.11 0.01 -13.56
C THR A 138 -8.95 -0.38 -12.64
N THR A 139 -7.93 0.48 -12.61
CA THR A 139 -6.97 0.66 -11.51
C THR A 139 -7.27 2.02 -10.88
N GLY A 140 -7.23 2.14 -9.55
CA GLY A 140 -7.40 3.44 -8.88
C GLY A 140 -6.27 4.37 -9.27
N ILE A 141 -5.05 4.02 -8.85
CA ILE A 141 -3.82 4.78 -9.13
C ILE A 141 -2.80 3.87 -9.81
N SER A 142 -2.32 4.28 -10.99
CA SER A 142 -1.26 3.61 -11.74
C SER A 142 -0.07 4.55 -11.93
N ALA A 143 1.07 4.22 -11.35
CA ALA A 143 2.30 5.00 -11.44
C ALA A 143 3.46 4.15 -11.98
N SER A 144 4.12 4.64 -13.03
CA SER A 144 5.27 3.97 -13.64
C SER A 144 6.42 4.95 -13.85
N ASN A 145 7.53 4.72 -13.17
CA ASN A 145 8.75 5.51 -13.31
C ASN A 145 9.85 4.69 -13.99
N ALA A 146 10.08 4.93 -15.28
CA ALA A 146 11.24 4.41 -16.01
C ALA A 146 12.47 5.33 -15.89
N GLY A 147 12.31 6.48 -15.25
CA GLY A 147 13.37 7.44 -14.96
C GLY A 147 14.35 6.96 -13.88
N THR A 148 15.33 7.80 -13.57
CA THR A 148 16.39 7.49 -12.60
C THR A 148 16.01 7.83 -11.16
N GLY A 149 14.97 8.63 -10.93
CA GLY A 149 14.65 9.19 -9.62
C GLY A 149 13.70 8.34 -8.77
N ILE A 150 13.10 8.98 -7.77
CA ILE A 150 12.21 8.35 -6.79
C ILE A 150 10.79 8.21 -7.34
N LEU A 151 10.10 7.13 -6.96
CA LEU A 151 8.65 7.01 -7.07
C LEU A 151 8.02 7.21 -5.69
N SER A 152 7.21 8.25 -5.51
CA SER A 152 6.55 8.58 -4.24
C SER A 152 5.03 8.66 -4.42
N LEU A 153 4.27 7.85 -3.68
CA LEU A 153 2.80 7.88 -3.69
C LEU A 153 2.29 8.18 -2.28
N GLY A 154 1.58 9.29 -2.11
CA GLY A 154 0.89 9.65 -0.87
C GLY A 154 -0.63 9.55 -1.02
N ILE A 155 -1.25 8.59 -0.35
CA ILE A 155 -2.65 8.22 -0.53
C ILE A 155 -3.44 8.48 0.75
N ASP A 156 -3.81 9.74 0.98
CA ASP A 156 -4.53 10.14 2.20
C ASP A 156 -6.05 9.95 2.08
N GLY A 157 -6.57 9.86 0.85
CA GLY A 157 -7.95 9.48 0.52
C GLY A 157 -8.05 8.03 0.04
N ASP A 158 -9.22 7.63 -0.45
CA ASP A 158 -9.47 6.28 -0.93
C ASP A 158 -8.92 6.05 -2.36
N ALA A 159 -8.46 4.83 -2.63
CA ALA A 159 -8.05 4.40 -3.97
C ALA A 159 -8.74 3.08 -4.35
N GLU A 160 -9.58 3.10 -5.39
CA GLU A 160 -10.40 1.96 -5.81
C GLU A 160 -10.11 1.50 -7.24
N GLY A 161 -9.58 0.28 -7.36
CA GLY A 161 -9.45 -0.46 -8.60
C GLY A 161 -10.61 -1.42 -8.79
N THR A 162 -11.51 -1.11 -9.71
CA THR A 162 -12.72 -1.90 -9.98
C THR A 162 -12.47 -3.17 -10.78
N LYS A 163 -11.32 -3.30 -11.45
CA LYS A 163 -10.97 -4.49 -12.26
C LYS A 163 -9.62 -5.11 -11.90
N THR A 164 -8.68 -4.29 -11.45
CA THR A 164 -7.31 -4.73 -11.15
C THR A 164 -6.90 -4.21 -9.78
N TYR A 165 -6.03 -3.20 -9.74
CA TYR A 165 -5.32 -2.81 -8.52
C TYR A 165 -5.93 -1.55 -7.91
N GLY A 166 -6.00 -1.47 -6.58
CA GLY A 166 -6.25 -0.17 -5.93
C GLY A 166 -5.13 0.79 -6.30
N VAL A 167 -3.90 0.33 -6.05
CA VAL A 167 -2.66 1.04 -6.39
C VAL A 167 -1.69 0.08 -7.09
N SER A 168 -1.14 0.53 -8.22
CA SER A 168 -0.03 -0.13 -8.91
C SER A 168 1.14 0.82 -9.08
N ALA A 169 2.27 0.50 -8.47
CA ALA A 169 3.51 1.25 -8.53
C ALA A 169 4.60 0.42 -9.20
N THR A 170 5.28 0.97 -10.19
CA THR A 170 6.46 0.35 -10.81
C THR A 170 7.57 1.38 -10.93
N ASN A 171 8.75 1.08 -10.39
CA ASN A 171 9.89 1.99 -10.42
C ASN A 171 11.15 1.27 -10.88
N SER A 172 11.90 1.91 -11.77
CA SER A 172 13.23 1.49 -12.21
C SER A 172 14.34 2.41 -11.69
N GLY A 173 13.99 3.50 -11.00
CA GLY A 173 14.92 4.52 -10.51
C GLY A 173 15.52 4.24 -9.13
N GLU A 174 15.49 5.21 -8.23
CA GLU A 174 16.09 5.10 -6.90
C GLU A 174 15.18 4.38 -5.90
N THR A 175 14.44 5.11 -5.05
CA THR A 175 13.59 4.54 -3.99
C THR A 175 12.13 4.54 -4.44
N THR A 176 11.36 3.54 -4.01
CA THR A 176 9.90 3.56 -4.11
C THR A 176 9.31 3.74 -2.72
N THR A 177 8.47 4.75 -2.54
CA THR A 177 7.74 5.01 -1.29
C THR A 177 6.23 5.05 -1.57
N ILE A 178 5.45 4.27 -0.82
CA ILE A 178 3.99 4.33 -0.83
C ILE A 178 3.52 4.54 0.60
N THR A 179 2.86 5.67 0.85
CA THR A 179 2.23 5.98 2.13
C THR A 179 0.72 6.07 1.99
N SER A 180 -0.02 5.72 3.04
CA SER A 180 -1.46 5.96 3.09
C SER A 180 -1.88 6.53 4.44
N GLY A 181 -2.88 7.41 4.44
CA GLY A 181 -3.44 7.98 5.66
C GLY A 181 -4.26 6.95 6.47
N SER A 182 -4.40 7.16 7.78
CA SER A 182 -5.10 6.20 8.67
C SER A 182 -6.60 6.06 8.40
N ALA A 183 -7.21 7.02 7.72
CA ALA A 183 -8.62 7.00 7.33
C ALA A 183 -8.83 6.50 5.89
N SER A 184 -7.76 6.22 5.13
CA SER A 184 -7.89 5.78 3.74
C SER A 184 -8.22 4.30 3.62
N THR A 185 -8.85 3.95 2.51
CA THR A 185 -9.01 2.58 2.03
C THR A 185 -8.42 2.42 0.63
N ILE A 186 -7.47 1.52 0.49
CA ILE A 186 -6.94 1.09 -0.81
C ILE A 186 -7.55 -0.26 -1.16
N ARG A 187 -8.45 -0.28 -2.15
CA ARG A 187 -9.17 -1.49 -2.56
C ARG A 187 -8.92 -1.82 -4.02
N GLY A 188 -8.45 -3.02 -4.30
CA GLY A 188 -8.32 -3.56 -5.65
C GLY A 188 -9.17 -4.80 -5.84
N ALA A 189 -9.82 -4.89 -7.00
CA ALA A 189 -10.57 -6.07 -7.41
C ALA A 189 -9.70 -7.33 -7.44
N THR A 190 -8.40 -7.20 -7.74
CA THR A 190 -7.41 -8.27 -7.61
C THR A 190 -6.51 -8.03 -6.40
N THR A 191 -5.61 -7.04 -6.46
CA THR A 191 -4.65 -6.72 -5.39
C THR A 191 -4.89 -5.30 -4.89
N GLY A 192 -4.92 -5.09 -3.56
CA GLY A 192 -5.04 -3.75 -2.99
C GLY A 192 -3.87 -2.86 -3.41
N VAL A 193 -2.66 -3.22 -2.97
CA VAL A 193 -1.41 -2.54 -3.35
C VAL A 193 -0.48 -3.50 -4.07
N ARG A 194 -0.08 -3.15 -5.30
CA ARG A 194 0.96 -3.85 -6.05
C ARG A 194 2.15 -2.92 -6.26
N ALA A 195 3.27 -3.21 -5.60
CA ALA A 195 4.50 -2.44 -5.71
C ALA A 195 5.62 -3.29 -6.32
N LEU A 196 6.15 -2.84 -7.45
CA LEU A 196 7.28 -3.43 -8.13
C LEU A 196 8.45 -2.45 -8.17
N HIS A 197 9.58 -2.86 -7.61
CA HIS A 197 10.77 -2.04 -7.55
C HIS A 197 11.93 -2.75 -8.23
N ALA A 198 12.41 -2.25 -9.36
CA ALA A 198 13.60 -2.74 -10.06
C ALA A 198 14.80 -1.80 -9.92
N GLY A 199 14.63 -0.75 -9.11
CA GLY A 199 15.59 0.31 -8.90
C GLY A 199 16.72 -0.01 -7.92
N THR A 200 17.60 0.97 -7.69
CA THR A 200 18.80 0.83 -6.86
C THR A 200 18.54 1.09 -5.37
N GLY A 201 17.50 1.84 -5.03
CA GLY A 201 17.12 2.17 -3.65
C GLY A 201 16.16 1.16 -3.03
N SER A 202 15.61 1.52 -1.87
CA SER A 202 14.69 0.65 -1.12
C SER A 202 13.27 0.65 -1.69
N LEU A 203 12.50 -0.39 -1.34
CA LEU A 203 11.04 -0.40 -1.50
C LEU A 203 10.41 -0.21 -0.12
N THR A 204 9.76 0.93 0.11
CA THR A 204 9.16 1.28 1.41
C THR A 204 7.65 1.47 1.29
N LEU A 205 6.88 0.69 2.05
CA LEU A 205 5.43 0.81 2.17
C LEU A 205 5.07 1.14 3.63
N HIS A 206 4.30 2.19 3.84
CA HIS A 206 3.78 2.60 5.14
C HIS A 206 2.28 2.88 5.04
N LEU A 207 1.47 1.88 5.35
CA LEU A 207 0.05 1.87 5.03
C LEU A 207 -0.75 1.91 6.33
N ASP A 208 -1.12 3.12 6.77
CA ASP A 208 -1.91 3.32 7.99
C ASP A 208 -3.40 3.07 7.77
N GLY A 209 -3.84 3.13 6.51
CA GLY A 209 -5.21 2.88 6.08
C GLY A 209 -5.48 1.40 5.78
N ASP A 210 -6.74 1.06 5.57
CA ASP A 210 -7.15 -0.30 5.22
C ASP A 210 -6.74 -0.66 3.78
N VAL A 211 -6.29 -1.90 3.57
CA VAL A 211 -5.89 -2.41 2.26
C VAL A 211 -6.62 -3.71 1.94
N GLN A 212 -7.26 -3.78 0.77
CA GLN A 212 -8.11 -4.89 0.39
C GLN A 212 -7.82 -5.38 -1.03
N GLY A 213 -7.45 -6.65 -1.17
CA GLY A 213 -7.42 -7.39 -2.44
C GLY A 213 -8.58 -8.37 -2.50
N LEU A 214 -9.54 -8.14 -3.39
CA LEU A 214 -10.79 -8.90 -3.42
C LEU A 214 -10.69 -10.25 -4.16
N ASN A 215 -9.67 -10.44 -5.00
CA ASN A 215 -9.43 -11.69 -5.73
C ASN A 215 -7.92 -11.98 -5.87
N GLY A 216 -7.13 -11.58 -4.88
CA GLY A 216 -5.68 -11.64 -4.90
C GLY A 216 -5.10 -11.27 -3.54
N GLN A 217 -3.86 -10.77 -3.53
CA GLN A 217 -3.21 -10.34 -2.30
C GLN A 217 -3.79 -9.02 -1.77
N GLY A 218 -3.77 -8.82 -0.46
CA GLY A 218 -3.96 -7.46 0.08
C GLY A 218 -2.83 -6.55 -0.41
N ILE A 219 -1.59 -6.97 -0.11
CA ILE A 219 -0.36 -6.31 -0.56
C ILE A 219 0.55 -7.30 -1.28
N TYR A 220 0.98 -6.93 -2.49
CA TYR A 220 2.05 -7.59 -3.22
C TYR A 220 3.22 -6.60 -3.36
N ALA A 221 4.32 -6.86 -2.65
CA ALA A 221 5.52 -6.05 -2.70
C ALA A 221 6.68 -6.89 -3.23
N ARG A 222 7.31 -6.44 -4.32
CA ARG A 222 8.48 -7.11 -4.90
C ARG A 222 9.58 -6.10 -5.18
N THR A 223 10.79 -6.43 -4.75
CA THR A 223 12.01 -5.73 -5.15
C THR A 223 12.97 -6.66 -5.88
N ASP A 224 13.49 -6.17 -6.99
CA ASP A 224 14.63 -6.70 -7.74
C ASP A 224 15.88 -5.84 -7.52
N GLY A 225 15.85 -4.87 -6.59
CA GLY A 225 17.02 -4.11 -6.13
C GLY A 225 17.90 -4.93 -5.18
N THR A 226 18.85 -4.27 -4.52
CA THR A 226 19.70 -4.86 -3.47
C THR A 226 19.38 -4.32 -2.07
N GLU A 227 18.74 -3.17 -2.00
CA GLU A 227 18.35 -2.50 -0.76
C GLU A 227 17.05 -3.08 -0.19
N ALA A 228 16.79 -2.79 1.08
CA ALA A 228 15.71 -3.38 1.85
C ALA A 228 14.30 -3.20 1.24
N LEU A 229 13.45 -4.20 1.47
CA LEU A 229 12.00 -4.09 1.37
C LEU A 229 11.45 -3.82 2.76
N ASN A 230 10.98 -2.60 3.01
CA ASN A 230 10.36 -2.18 4.26
C ASN A 230 8.85 -2.11 4.09
N LEU A 231 8.09 -2.77 4.95
CA LEU A 231 6.62 -2.76 4.93
C LEU A 231 6.08 -2.58 6.34
N THR A 232 5.32 -1.52 6.56
CA THR A 232 4.62 -1.24 7.81
C THR A 232 3.13 -1.10 7.56
N THR A 233 2.33 -1.74 8.39
CA THR A 233 0.86 -1.69 8.34
C THR A 233 0.33 -1.17 9.65
N GLY A 234 -0.42 -0.07 9.58
CA GLY A 234 -1.21 0.48 10.68
C GLY A 234 -2.67 0.06 10.58
N GLY A 235 -3.21 0.03 9.36
CA GLY A 235 -4.59 -0.40 9.05
C GLY A 235 -4.71 -1.90 8.79
N ASN A 236 -5.92 -2.37 8.54
CA ASN A 236 -6.19 -3.78 8.27
C ASN A 236 -5.77 -4.14 6.85
N VAL A 237 -5.22 -5.33 6.66
CA VAL A 237 -4.87 -5.85 5.33
C VAL A 237 -5.64 -7.13 5.09
N THR A 238 -6.41 -7.19 4.01
CA THR A 238 -7.16 -8.40 3.63
C THR A 238 -6.84 -8.82 2.20
N GLY A 239 -6.49 -10.10 2.01
CA GLY A 239 -6.38 -10.73 0.71
C GLY A 239 -7.15 -12.05 0.66
N THR A 240 -7.57 -12.46 -0.54
CA THR A 240 -8.12 -13.80 -0.80
C THR A 240 -7.06 -14.80 -1.21
N GLN A 241 -5.84 -14.35 -1.51
CA GLN A 241 -4.61 -15.15 -1.51
C GLN A 241 -3.88 -14.82 -0.21
N ASP A 242 -2.66 -14.28 -0.27
CA ASP A 242 -1.98 -13.78 0.92
C ASP A 242 -2.56 -12.45 1.40
N GLY A 243 -2.54 -12.21 2.71
CA GLY A 243 -2.73 -10.85 3.21
C GLY A 243 -1.60 -9.96 2.68
N ILE A 244 -0.36 -10.37 2.95
CA ILE A 244 0.86 -9.72 2.50
C ILE A 244 1.78 -10.75 1.86
N TYR A 245 2.20 -10.48 0.62
CA TYR A 245 3.27 -11.20 -0.06
C TYR A 245 4.44 -10.25 -0.31
N ALA A 246 5.58 -10.50 0.34
CA ALA A 246 6.80 -9.72 0.20
C ALA A 246 7.93 -10.56 -0.43
N TYR A 247 8.47 -10.10 -1.55
CA TYR A 247 9.51 -10.81 -2.29
C TYR A 247 10.72 -9.93 -2.57
N HIS A 248 11.88 -10.37 -2.09
CA HIS A 248 13.16 -9.81 -2.47
C HIS A 248 13.88 -10.75 -3.43
N ARG A 249 14.11 -10.36 -4.69
CA ARG A 249 14.70 -11.30 -5.67
C ARG A 249 16.19 -11.55 -5.47
N ASN A 250 16.93 -10.54 -5.03
CA ASN A 250 18.39 -10.58 -4.93
C ASN A 250 18.95 -10.77 -3.50
N GLY A 251 18.16 -11.24 -2.52
CA GLY A 251 18.71 -11.57 -1.21
C GLY A 251 18.88 -10.44 -0.19
N GLY A 252 18.40 -9.22 -0.48
CA GLY A 252 18.38 -8.12 0.50
C GLY A 252 17.34 -8.35 1.61
N SER A 253 17.33 -7.49 2.63
CA SER A 253 16.45 -7.69 3.79
C SER A 253 14.98 -7.43 3.46
N ILE A 254 14.11 -8.15 4.18
CA ILE A 254 12.66 -7.93 4.19
C ILE A 254 12.26 -7.60 5.62
N ASP A 255 11.84 -6.36 5.85
CA ASP A 255 11.45 -5.87 7.17
C ASP A 255 9.94 -5.57 7.16
N VAL A 256 9.16 -6.43 7.82
CA VAL A 256 7.70 -6.32 7.90
C VAL A 256 7.28 -6.00 9.33
N THR A 257 6.49 -4.94 9.51
CA THR A 257 5.92 -4.51 10.79
C THR A 257 4.40 -4.47 10.71
N VAL A 258 3.75 -5.19 11.62
CA VAL A 258 2.29 -5.18 11.81
C VAL A 258 1.98 -4.42 13.10
N GLY A 259 1.40 -3.23 12.96
CA GLY A 259 1.06 -2.32 14.05
C GLY A 259 0.03 -2.91 15.01
N THR A 260 -0.12 -2.30 16.19
CA THR A 260 -0.99 -2.78 17.28
C THR A 260 -2.45 -2.97 16.87
N ASP A 261 -2.94 -2.07 16.03
CA ASP A 261 -4.35 -2.03 15.59
C ASP A 261 -4.54 -2.70 14.22
N SER A 262 -3.46 -3.15 13.59
CA SER A 262 -3.49 -3.80 12.29
C SER A 262 -3.91 -5.26 12.41
N VAL A 263 -4.88 -5.66 11.60
CA VAL A 263 -5.24 -7.06 11.38
C VAL A 263 -4.88 -7.45 9.95
N VAL A 264 -3.91 -8.37 9.80
CA VAL A 264 -3.55 -8.95 8.50
C VAL A 264 -4.27 -10.28 8.34
N THR A 265 -5.11 -10.38 7.31
CA THR A 265 -5.98 -11.53 7.05
C THR A 265 -5.76 -12.07 5.65
N SER A 266 -5.54 -13.38 5.57
CA SER A 266 -5.78 -14.16 4.36
C SER A 266 -7.09 -14.94 4.52
N SER A 267 -7.98 -14.80 3.54
CA SER A 267 -9.19 -15.64 3.42
C SER A 267 -9.01 -16.79 2.41
N GLY A 268 -7.78 -17.00 1.94
CA GLY A 268 -7.46 -18.01 0.93
C GLY A 268 -7.57 -19.43 1.44
N THR A 269 -8.02 -20.34 0.57
CA THR A 269 -8.28 -21.75 0.89
C THR A 269 -7.19 -22.69 0.38
N ASN A 270 -6.18 -22.18 -0.32
CA ASN A 270 -5.07 -22.98 -0.82
C ASN A 270 -3.95 -23.07 0.21
N ARG A 271 -3.14 -24.14 0.12
CA ARG A 271 -1.98 -24.35 0.99
C ARG A 271 -0.89 -23.27 0.88
N GLY A 272 -0.96 -22.46 -0.17
CA GLY A 272 -0.06 -21.34 -0.41
C GLY A 272 -0.55 -20.02 0.16
N ASP A 273 -1.74 -19.96 0.77
CA ASP A 273 -2.34 -18.70 1.20
C ASP A 273 -2.07 -18.47 2.69
N TYR A 274 -1.24 -17.47 2.99
CA TYR A 274 -0.80 -17.09 4.34
C TYR A 274 -1.26 -15.69 4.71
N ALA A 275 -1.38 -15.38 6.00
CA ALA A 275 -1.55 -13.98 6.40
C ALA A 275 -0.35 -13.14 5.89
N ILE A 276 0.87 -13.66 6.11
CA ILE A 276 2.10 -13.07 5.60
C ILE A 276 2.98 -14.17 4.99
N GLN A 277 3.43 -13.97 3.76
CA GLN A 277 4.45 -14.77 3.12
C GLN A 277 5.63 -13.89 2.71
N THR A 278 6.84 -14.32 3.07
CA THR A 278 8.07 -13.70 2.58
C THR A 278 8.94 -14.70 1.84
N THR A 279 9.75 -14.20 0.91
CA THR A 279 10.67 -15.05 0.16
C THR A 279 11.85 -14.27 -0.40
N GLY A 280 12.98 -14.96 -0.54
CA GLY A 280 14.13 -14.49 -1.32
C GLY A 280 15.06 -13.51 -0.59
N GLY A 281 14.86 -13.28 0.70
CA GLY A 281 15.70 -12.42 1.53
C GLY A 281 15.51 -12.71 3.03
N SER A 282 16.48 -12.33 3.85
CA SER A 282 16.38 -12.46 5.32
C SER A 282 15.27 -11.58 5.84
N THR A 283 14.33 -12.20 6.56
CA THR A 283 13.12 -11.52 7.02
C THR A 283 13.19 -11.19 8.50
N THR A 284 12.97 -9.92 8.87
CA THR A 284 12.49 -9.57 10.21
C THR A 284 11.00 -9.28 10.14
N LEU A 285 10.19 -10.10 10.82
CA LEU A 285 8.77 -9.85 11.02
C LEU A 285 8.52 -9.41 12.46
N THR A 286 8.05 -8.18 12.62
CA THR A 286 7.63 -7.60 13.90
C THR A 286 6.11 -7.55 13.97
N VAL A 287 5.53 -8.22 14.95
CA VAL A 287 4.07 -8.28 15.10
C VAL A 287 3.66 -7.67 16.43
N ALA A 288 2.81 -6.64 16.37
CA ALA A 288 2.07 -6.11 17.51
C ALA A 288 0.56 -6.30 17.36
N GLY A 289 0.05 -6.41 16.13
CA GLY A 289 -1.36 -6.63 15.84
C GLY A 289 -1.76 -8.12 15.72
N THR A 290 -2.74 -8.38 14.86
CA THR A 290 -3.31 -9.72 14.67
C THR A 290 -3.02 -10.28 13.28
N LEU A 291 -2.63 -11.56 13.22
CA LEU A 291 -2.51 -12.34 11.99
C LEU A 291 -3.60 -13.40 11.93
N ASN A 292 -4.44 -13.33 10.91
CA ASN A 292 -5.49 -14.31 10.61
C ASN A 292 -5.11 -15.12 9.35
N PRO A 293 -4.98 -16.45 9.48
CA PRO A 293 -4.37 -17.27 8.45
C PRO A 293 -5.39 -17.66 7.38
N GLY A 294 -4.89 -17.86 6.16
CA GLY A 294 -5.55 -18.71 5.17
C GLY A 294 -5.28 -20.19 5.47
N ALA A 295 -5.57 -21.06 4.51
CA ALA A 295 -5.31 -22.50 4.66
C ALA A 295 -3.82 -22.88 4.70
N GLY A 296 -2.90 -21.98 4.30
CA GLY A 296 -1.45 -22.18 4.40
C GLY A 296 -0.91 -21.98 5.83
N GLY A 297 -1.42 -20.98 6.54
CA GLY A 297 -0.98 -20.63 7.89
C GLY A 297 -0.92 -19.13 8.13
N ALA A 298 -0.37 -18.73 9.28
CA ALA A 298 -0.24 -17.32 9.62
C ALA A 298 0.95 -16.71 8.89
N VAL A 299 2.10 -17.37 8.96
CA VAL A 299 3.36 -16.87 8.42
C VAL A 299 4.09 -18.00 7.71
N ALA A 300 4.63 -17.70 6.53
CA ALA A 300 5.65 -18.52 5.89
C ALA A 300 6.86 -17.66 5.53
N PHE A 301 7.99 -17.95 6.16
CA PHE A 301 9.28 -17.46 5.71
C PHE A 301 9.90 -18.43 4.70
N ASP A 302 10.71 -17.87 3.80
CA ASP A 302 11.53 -18.63 2.85
C ASP A 302 10.81 -19.80 2.18
N SER A 303 9.69 -19.47 1.54
CA SER A 303 8.90 -20.45 0.78
C SER A 303 9.66 -21.12 -0.39
N SER A 304 10.87 -20.64 -0.73
CA SER A 304 11.77 -21.26 -1.70
C SER A 304 12.78 -22.18 -1.02
N SER A 305 12.89 -23.44 -1.44
CA SER A 305 13.82 -24.42 -0.85
C SER A 305 15.29 -24.23 -1.25
N SER A 306 15.60 -23.26 -2.11
CA SER A 306 16.94 -23.06 -2.69
C SER A 306 17.83 -22.15 -1.86
N ASN A 307 17.25 -21.24 -1.08
CA ASN A 307 17.98 -20.27 -0.28
C ASN A 307 17.54 -20.41 1.18
N ALA A 308 18.51 -20.54 2.08
CA ALA A 308 18.26 -20.62 3.52
C ALA A 308 18.70 -19.29 4.14
N PHE A 309 17.78 -18.32 4.21
CA PHE A 309 18.03 -17.09 4.93
C PHE A 309 17.76 -17.32 6.42
N ASN A 310 18.26 -16.41 7.26
CA ASN A 310 17.96 -16.47 8.68
C ASN A 310 16.82 -15.50 8.94
N ASP A 311 15.71 -16.02 9.43
CA ASP A 311 14.54 -15.19 9.70
C ASP A 311 14.39 -14.90 11.19
N ARG A 312 13.74 -13.79 11.51
CA ARG A 312 13.49 -13.34 12.87
C ARG A 312 12.04 -12.93 13.04
N LEU A 313 11.34 -13.63 13.94
CA LEU A 313 10.00 -13.22 14.39
C LEU A 313 10.11 -12.51 15.75
N VAL A 314 9.60 -11.29 15.82
CA VAL A 314 9.52 -10.48 17.04
C VAL A 314 8.05 -10.27 17.38
N LEU A 315 7.66 -10.58 18.62
CA LEU A 315 6.29 -10.41 19.10
C LEU A 315 6.24 -9.41 20.23
N TYR A 316 5.29 -8.47 20.13
CA TYR A 316 4.89 -7.62 21.23
C TYR A 316 3.81 -8.31 22.07
N SER A 317 3.55 -7.80 23.28
CA SER A 317 2.59 -8.38 24.22
C SER A 317 1.15 -8.41 23.69
N THR A 318 0.82 -7.52 22.75
CA THR A 318 -0.48 -7.41 22.07
C THR A 318 -0.63 -8.34 20.89
N ALA A 319 0.45 -8.99 20.44
CA ALA A 319 0.46 -9.78 19.22
C ALA A 319 -0.45 -11.01 19.33
N VAL A 320 -1.29 -11.20 18.32
CA VAL A 320 -2.13 -12.40 18.17
C VAL A 320 -1.78 -13.09 16.85
N ILE A 321 -1.32 -14.33 16.92
CA ILE A 321 -1.05 -15.15 15.74
C ILE A 321 -2.01 -16.34 15.74
N ASN A 322 -3.01 -16.28 14.87
CA ASN A 322 -3.91 -17.40 14.63
C ASN A 322 -3.28 -18.30 13.56
N GLY A 323 -3.00 -19.56 13.88
CA GLY A 323 -2.43 -20.53 12.93
C GLY A 323 -0.95 -20.81 13.12
N THR A 324 -0.33 -21.34 12.05
CA THR A 324 1.06 -21.84 12.07
C THR A 324 2.04 -20.80 11.55
N VAL A 325 3.23 -20.78 12.15
CA VAL A 325 4.40 -20.07 11.64
C VAL A 325 5.36 -21.11 11.07
N LEU A 326 5.65 -20.99 9.78
CA LEU A 326 6.64 -21.81 9.08
C LEU A 326 7.93 -21.02 9.00
N ALA A 327 8.95 -21.50 9.73
CA ALA A 327 10.24 -20.82 9.82
C ALA A 327 11.07 -20.86 8.52
N GLY A 328 10.75 -21.77 7.60
CA GLY A 328 11.56 -22.01 6.42
C GLY A 328 12.86 -22.78 6.73
N PRO A 329 13.76 -22.89 5.75
CA PRO A 329 15.14 -23.32 5.94
C PRO A 329 16.01 -22.15 6.45
N GLY A 330 16.80 -22.36 7.49
CA GLY A 330 17.60 -21.26 8.03
C GLY A 330 18.05 -21.51 9.46
N THR A 331 18.78 -20.55 10.02
CA THR A 331 18.96 -20.43 11.48
C THR A 331 17.99 -19.38 12.00
N ASP A 332 16.73 -19.79 12.13
CA ASP A 332 15.64 -18.87 12.42
C ASP A 332 15.50 -18.61 13.91
N THR A 333 15.23 -17.36 14.25
CA THR A 333 14.97 -16.89 15.61
C THR A 333 13.49 -16.68 15.80
N LEU A 334 12.84 -17.64 16.47
CA LEU A 334 11.43 -17.54 16.88
C LEU A 334 11.33 -17.26 18.38
N PRO A 335 10.32 -16.50 18.83
CA PRO A 335 10.06 -16.26 20.25
C PRO A 335 9.79 -17.57 20.98
N SER A 336 10.11 -17.59 22.28
CA SER A 336 9.72 -18.71 23.14
C SER A 336 8.20 -18.80 23.28
N ALA A 337 7.65 -20.00 23.40
CA ALA A 337 6.20 -20.21 23.51
C ALA A 337 5.55 -19.48 24.72
N ALA A 338 6.34 -19.06 25.72
CA ALA A 338 5.87 -18.32 26.89
C ALA A 338 5.60 -16.82 26.63
N THR A 339 6.07 -16.27 25.51
CA THR A 339 6.00 -14.83 25.21
C THR A 339 4.80 -14.47 24.30
N ALA A 340 4.13 -15.46 23.72
CA ALA A 340 2.97 -15.25 22.85
C ALA A 340 1.66 -15.53 23.59
N THR A 341 0.79 -14.53 23.68
CA THR A 341 -0.58 -14.71 24.19
C THR A 341 -1.48 -15.30 23.09
N ALA A 342 -1.14 -16.45 22.51
CA ALA A 342 -1.95 -17.03 21.42
C ALA A 342 -1.82 -18.56 21.30
N ARG A 343 -2.89 -19.17 20.75
CA ARG A 343 -3.01 -20.59 20.31
C ARG A 343 -2.11 -20.88 19.08
N SER A 344 -0.85 -20.47 19.12
CA SER A 344 0.09 -20.64 18.02
C SER A 344 0.78 -22.00 18.09
N THR A 345 0.96 -22.63 16.92
CA THR A 345 1.82 -23.81 16.78
C THR A 345 3.10 -23.35 16.09
N LEU A 346 4.17 -23.12 16.86
CA LEU A 346 5.48 -22.77 16.33
C LEU A 346 6.17 -24.05 15.83
N THR A 347 6.30 -24.21 14.52
CA THR A 347 6.98 -25.35 13.89
C THR A 347 8.38 -24.97 13.45
N ARG A 348 9.41 -25.52 14.12
CA ARG A 348 10.81 -25.39 13.69
C ARG A 348 11.16 -26.50 12.70
N SER A 349 11.58 -26.15 11.49
CA SER A 349 12.12 -27.12 10.52
C SER A 349 13.60 -27.37 10.79
N THR A 350 13.94 -28.38 11.60
CA THR A 350 15.36 -28.73 11.80
C THR A 350 15.84 -29.65 10.69
N ARG A 351 16.71 -29.16 9.81
CA ARG A 351 17.53 -30.03 8.94
C ARG A 351 18.84 -30.37 9.66
N ALA A 352 18.83 -31.45 10.44
CA ALA A 352 20.07 -31.98 11.02
C ALA A 352 20.84 -32.77 9.95
N THR A 353 21.90 -32.18 9.38
CA THR A 353 22.88 -32.92 8.57
C THR A 353 23.72 -33.80 9.49
N ARG A 354 23.30 -35.05 9.68
CA ARG A 354 24.17 -36.09 10.26
C ARG A 354 24.88 -36.83 9.12
N ARG A 355 26.21 -36.67 9.02
CA ARG A 355 27.05 -37.55 8.19
C ARG A 355 26.92 -38.98 8.71
N GLY A 356 26.43 -39.90 7.88
CA GLY A 356 26.44 -41.35 8.14
C GLY A 356 25.09 -42.04 7.96
N ASN A 357 24.93 -42.70 6.81
CA ASN A 357 24.08 -43.85 6.46
C ASN A 357 22.63 -44.01 7.00
N THR A 358 21.69 -44.05 6.03
CA THR A 358 20.43 -44.84 5.98
C THR A 358 19.37 -44.67 7.09
N ARG A 359 18.59 -43.59 7.00
CA ARG A 359 17.11 -43.52 6.90
C ARG A 359 16.70 -42.07 7.20
N ALA A 360 16.24 -41.34 6.19
CA ALA A 360 15.68 -40.02 6.39
C ALA A 360 14.30 -40.16 7.08
N SER A 361 14.24 -39.89 8.39
CA SER A 361 12.99 -39.68 9.09
C SER A 361 12.66 -38.18 9.04
N LYS A 362 11.58 -37.83 8.32
CA LYS A 362 10.96 -36.51 8.40
C LYS A 362 10.24 -36.42 9.74
N THR A 363 10.81 -35.71 10.71
CA THR A 363 10.05 -35.30 11.91
C THR A 363 10.01 -33.78 11.98
N SER A 364 8.96 -33.20 11.40
CA SER A 364 8.48 -31.88 11.77
C SER A 364 7.94 -31.98 13.19
N ARG A 365 8.52 -31.26 14.15
CA ARG A 365 7.94 -31.15 15.49
C ARG A 365 7.03 -29.93 15.52
N SER A 366 5.72 -30.17 15.34
CA SER A 366 4.67 -29.23 15.71
C SER A 366 4.41 -29.33 17.21
N ILE A 367 4.56 -28.23 17.94
CA ILE A 367 4.11 -28.14 19.33
C ILE A 367 2.83 -27.31 19.30
N ALA A 368 1.69 -27.99 19.25
CA ALA A 368 0.38 -27.36 19.39
C ALA A 368 0.07 -27.27 20.89
N VAL A 369 -0.16 -26.06 21.40
CA VAL A 369 -0.67 -25.88 22.77
C VAL A 369 -2.07 -25.29 22.70
N SER A 370 -3.06 -26.14 22.99
CA SER A 370 -4.41 -25.71 23.31
C SER A 370 -4.47 -25.47 24.82
N GLY A 371 -4.54 -24.21 25.24
CA GLY A 371 -4.77 -23.83 26.63
C GLY A 371 -5.67 -22.60 26.72
N ALA A 372 -6.92 -22.79 27.08
CA ALA A 372 -7.77 -21.70 27.55
C ALA A 372 -7.34 -21.35 28.98
N PHE A 373 -6.80 -20.15 29.21
CA PHE A 373 -6.58 -19.65 30.56
C PHE A 373 -7.62 -18.57 30.86
N GLN A 374 -8.75 -18.97 31.47
CA GLN A 374 -9.61 -18.04 32.21
C GLN A 374 -8.86 -17.63 33.48
N ALA A 375 -8.27 -16.44 33.48
CA ALA A 375 -7.82 -15.82 34.72
C ALA A 375 -9.03 -15.31 35.51
N ARG A 376 -9.77 -16.22 36.18
CA ARG A 376 -10.60 -15.82 37.32
C ARG A 376 -9.68 -15.53 38.50
N ARG A 377 -9.13 -14.31 38.57
CA ARG A 377 -8.70 -13.77 39.86
C ARG A 377 -9.91 -13.11 40.52
N ARG A 378 -10.50 -13.82 41.49
CA ARG A 378 -11.34 -13.22 42.52
C ARG A 378 -10.52 -12.14 43.21
N ILE A 379 -10.89 -10.88 43.02
CA ILE A 379 -10.49 -9.78 43.90
C ILE A 379 -11.29 -9.96 45.19
N PRO A 380 -10.67 -10.12 46.38
CA PRO A 380 -11.39 -9.96 47.63
C PRO A 380 -11.65 -8.47 47.84
N LEU A 381 -12.92 -8.09 47.88
CA LEU A 381 -13.36 -6.76 48.33
C LEU A 381 -12.89 -6.57 49.79
N PRO A 382 -12.26 -5.43 50.14
CA PRO A 382 -12.09 -5.07 51.54
C PRO A 382 -13.45 -4.68 52.13
N SER A 383 -13.70 -5.18 53.34
CA SER A 383 -14.88 -4.96 54.15
C SER A 383 -15.18 -3.47 54.34
N MET A 384 -16.37 -3.03 53.92
CA MET A 384 -16.96 -1.78 54.36
C MET A 384 -17.30 -1.90 55.86
N ALA A 385 -16.53 -1.21 56.69
CA ALA A 385 -16.95 -0.86 58.04
C ALA A 385 -17.98 0.28 57.92
N ALA A 386 -19.18 0.01 58.41
CA ALA A 386 -20.20 1.02 58.64
C ALA A 386 -19.74 1.99 59.74
N CYS A 387 -19.79 3.30 59.48
CA CYS A 387 -19.91 4.29 60.55
C CYS A 387 -20.91 5.38 60.14
N SER A 388 -21.92 5.49 61.00
CA SER A 388 -23.07 6.37 61.13
C SER A 388 -23.15 7.74 60.41
N ARG A 389 -24.31 7.91 59.76
CA ARG A 389 -25.26 9.05 59.73
C ARG A 389 -24.90 10.34 60.51
N GLY A 390 -25.02 11.49 59.81
CA GLY A 390 -25.27 12.84 60.36
C GLY A 390 -25.32 13.90 59.24
N PRO A 391 -26.16 14.95 59.29
CA PRO A 391 -27.00 15.37 58.15
C PRO A 391 -26.49 16.58 57.35
N ALA A 392 -26.95 16.69 56.09
CA ALA A 392 -27.03 17.94 55.31
C ALA A 392 -28.38 18.64 55.59
N PRO A 393 -28.71 19.84 55.03
CA PRO A 393 -27.94 20.78 54.19
C PRO A 393 -28.09 22.27 54.60
N SER A 394 -27.39 23.19 53.95
CA SER A 394 -27.96 24.49 53.50
C SER A 394 -27.06 25.19 52.46
N PRO A 395 -27.67 25.94 51.51
CA PRO A 395 -26.99 26.48 50.32
C PRO A 395 -26.61 27.96 50.49
N ILE A 396 -25.59 28.43 49.78
CA ILE A 396 -25.40 29.87 49.50
C ILE A 396 -25.05 30.04 48.03
N LEU A 397 -25.90 30.81 47.34
CA LEU A 397 -25.65 31.43 46.04
C LEU A 397 -24.50 32.45 46.13
N SER A 398 -23.67 32.49 45.08
CA SER A 398 -23.41 33.69 44.26
C SER A 398 -22.55 33.29 43.07
#